data_AF-A0A1W9P0T7-F1
#
_entry.id   AF-A0A1W9P0T7-F1
#
_cell.length_a   1.000
_cell.length_b   1.000
_cell.length_c   1.000
_cell.angle_alpha   90.00
_cell.angle_beta   90.00
_cell.angle_gamma   90.00
#
_symmetry.space_group_name_H-M   'P 1'
#
loop_
_entity.id
_entity.type
_entity.pdbx_description
1 polymer ?
#
loop_
_entity_poly.entity_id
_entity_poly.type
_entity_poly.pdbx_seq_one_letter_code
_entity_poly.pdbx_strand_id
1 'polypeptide(L)' 'MGVSSAMKRHKSLIGVIVLLIIVVIVLAQNRDYVQIKVLFWHFSAHKILFIVGVMIFGYLVGRVLEVSLRK' A
#
# COMPACT_ATOMS: atom_id res chain seq x y z
N MET A 1 -11.88 -31.76 -2.86
CA MET A 1 -12.08 -30.32 -2.60
C MET A 1 -10.72 -29.65 -2.35
N GLY A 2 -9.91 -29.36 -3.38
CA GLY A 2 -8.54 -28.86 -3.16
C GLY A 2 -8.05 -27.82 -4.19
N VAL A 3 -8.62 -27.81 -5.40
CA VAL A 3 -8.15 -26.94 -6.49
C VAL A 3 -8.76 -25.53 -6.42
N SER A 4 -10.01 -25.41 -5.95
CA SER A 4 -10.73 -24.12 -5.86
C SER A 4 -10.15 -23.17 -4.82
N SER A 5 -9.71 -23.67 -3.65
CA SER A 5 -9.13 -22.85 -2.58
C SER A 5 -7.72 -22.37 -2.91
N ALA A 6 -6.88 -23.23 -3.51
CA ALA A 6 -5.56 -22.85 -4.00
C ALA A 6 -5.66 -21.76 -5.06
N MET A 7 -6.59 -21.88 -6.01
CA MET A 7 -6.78 -20.91 -7.09
C MET A 7 -7.30 -19.55 -6.58
N LYS A 8 -8.15 -19.53 -5.54
CA LYS A 8 -8.56 -18.28 -4.86
C LYS A 8 -7.41 -17.60 -4.11
N ARG A 9 -6.55 -18.38 -3.43
CA ARG A 9 -5.34 -17.88 -2.76
C ARG A 9 -4.36 -17.23 -3.74
N HIS A 10 -4.10 -17.88 -4.89
CA HIS A 10 -3.23 -17.33 -5.93
C HIS A 10 -3.76 -16.01 -6.51
N LYS A 11 -5.07 -15.91 -6.77
CA LYS A 11 -5.68 -14.65 -7.23
C LYS A 11 -5.56 -13.52 -6.19
N SER A 12 -5.74 -13.84 -4.92
CA SER A 12 -5.56 -12.86 -3.83
C SER A 12 -4.10 -12.40 -3.72
N LEU A 13 -3.14 -13.32 -3.84
CA LEU A 13 -1.71 -13.02 -3.81
C LEU A 13 -1.27 -12.15 -4.98
N ILE A 14 -1.76 -12.46 -6.19
CA ILE A 14 -1.52 -11.65 -7.39
C ILE A 14 -2.07 -10.23 -7.20
N GLY A 15 -3.27 -10.11 -6.64
CA GLY A 15 -3.86 -8.79 -6.31
C GLY A 15 -2.97 -7.98 -5.37
N VAL A 16 -2.46 -8.59 -4.31
CA VAL A 16 -1.55 -7.92 -3.35
C VAL A 16 -0.23 -7.52 -4.03
N ILE A 17 0.35 -8.38 -4.86
CA ILE A 17 1.61 -8.10 -5.57
C ILE A 17 1.45 -6.93 -6.55
N VAL A 18 0.39 -6.93 -7.35
CA VAL A 18 0.09 -5.84 -8.29
C VAL A 18 -0.09 -4.52 -7.54
N LEU A 19 -0.82 -4.56 -6.42
CA LEU A 19 -1.07 -3.39 -5.60
C LEU A 19 0.24 -2.84 -4.98
N LEU A 20 1.14 -3.73 -4.55
CA LEU A 20 2.45 -3.37 -4.01
C LEU A 20 3.37 -2.74 -5.08
N ILE A 21 3.34 -3.27 -6.31
CA ILE A 21 4.06 -2.69 -7.46
C ILE A 21 3.56 -1.27 -7.75
N ILE A 22 2.24 -1.04 -7.75
CA ILE A 22 1.65 0.29 -7.96
C ILE A 22 2.14 1.28 -6.88
N VAL A 23 2.16 0.87 -5.62
CA VAL A 23 2.68 1.71 -4.52
C VAL A 23 4.14 2.09 -4.75
N VAL A 24 4.98 1.15 -5.18
CA VAL A 24 6.40 1.42 -5.47
C VAL A 24 6.59 2.36 -6.66
N ILE A 25 5.77 2.23 -7.71
CA ILE A 25 5.83 3.14 -8.87
C ILE A 25 5.41 4.56 -8.47
N VAL A 26 4.32 4.71 -7.73
CA VAL A 26 3.84 6.01 -7.23
C VAL A 26 4.92 6.66 -6.37
N LEU A 27 5.61 5.88 -5.53
CA LEU A 27 6.75 6.34 -4.74
C LEU A 27 7.93 6.83 -5.58
N ALA A 28 8.31 6.05 -6.60
CA ALA A 28 9.42 6.40 -7.47
C ALA A 28 9.12 7.66 -8.30
N GLN A 29 7.86 7.85 -8.67
CA GLN A 29 7.39 9.00 -9.45
C GLN A 29 7.19 10.27 -8.60
N ASN A 30 6.76 10.16 -7.35
CA ASN A 30 6.58 11.30 -6.44
C ASN A 30 7.90 11.76 -5.79
N ARG A 31 8.99 11.83 -6.57
CA ARG A 31 10.30 12.34 -6.11
C ARG A 31 10.42 13.86 -6.15
N ASP A 32 9.47 14.59 -6.74
CA ASP A 32 9.52 16.05 -6.77
C ASP A 32 9.17 16.63 -5.40
N TYR A 33 10.21 16.97 -4.63
CA TYR A 33 10.09 17.34 -3.22
C TYR A 33 9.43 18.73 -3.04
N VAL A 34 8.13 18.77 -2.76
CA VAL A 34 7.52 19.92 -2.09
C VAL A 34 8.05 19.97 -0.65
N GLN A 35 9.00 20.89 -0.43
CA GLN A 35 9.55 21.17 0.89
C GLN A 35 8.60 22.12 1.63
N ILE A 36 7.96 21.63 2.68
CA ILE A 36 7.27 22.49 3.65
C ILE A 36 8.38 22.99 4.59
N LYS A 37 8.68 24.29 4.51
CA LYS A 37 9.55 24.95 5.48
C LYS A 37 8.72 25.51 6.62
N VAL A 38 8.98 25.04 7.84
CA VAL A 38 8.45 25.63 9.07
C VAL A 38 9.65 26.06 9.91
N LEU A 39 9.88 27.37 10.03
CA LEU A 39 11.03 27.94 10.73
C LEU A 39 12.35 27.35 10.16
N PHE A 40 13.10 26.56 10.95
CA PHE A 40 14.36 25.90 10.55
C PHE A 40 14.17 24.47 10.02
N TRP A 41 12.93 23.96 10.07
CA TRP A 41 12.64 22.58 9.73
C TRP A 41 12.19 22.45 8.28
N HIS A 42 12.88 21.57 7.56
CA HIS A 42 12.55 21.20 6.18
C HIS A 42 11.86 19.84 6.19
N PHE A 43 10.54 19.84 6.06
CA PHE A 43 9.78 18.60 5.95
C PHE A 43 9.45 18.33 4.49
N SER A 44 9.72 17.10 4.03
CA SER A 44 9.20 16.64 2.75
C SER A 44 7.74 16.24 2.94
N ALA A 45 6.81 17.04 2.39
CA ALA A 45 5.37 16.76 2.46
C ALA A 45 5.05 15.35 1.92
N HIS A 46 5.76 14.97 0.86
CA HIS A 46 5.64 13.67 0.21
C HIS A 46 5.96 12.52 1.16
N LYS A 47 6.98 12.65 2.01
CA LYS A 47 7.35 11.61 2.98
C LYS A 47 6.28 11.45 4.07
N ILE A 48 5.66 12.55 4.51
CA ILE A 48 4.61 12.54 5.54
C ILE A 48 3.33 11.90 4.98
N LEU A 49 2.86 12.38 3.83
CA LEU A 49 1.69 11.83 3.14
C LEU A 49 1.90 10.35 2.79
N PHE A 50 3.13 9.96 2.45
CA PHE A 50 3.47 8.57 2.19
C PHE A 50 3.30 7.67 3.42
N ILE A 51 3.83 8.06 4.58
CA ILE A 51 3.69 7.27 5.81
C ILE A 51 2.21 7.04 6.13
N VAL A 52 1.41 8.11 6.08
CA VAL A 52 -0.05 8.04 6.32
C VAL A 52 -0.72 7.14 5.27
N GLY A 53 -0.35 7.27 4.00
CA GLY A 53 -0.86 6.47 2.91
C GLY A 53 -0.58 4.97 3.07
N VAL A 54 0.65 4.60 3.42
CA VAL A 54 1.03 3.20 3.66
C VAL A 54 0.30 2.61 4.87
N MET A 55 0.12 3.39 5.94
CA MET A 55 -0.63 2.94 7.11
C MET A 55 -2.10 2.62 6.77
N ILE A 56 -2.78 3.54 6.08
CA ILE A 56 -4.18 3.34 5.65
C ILE A 56 -4.27 2.15 4.70
N PHE A 57 -3.36 2.07 3.74
CA PHE A 57 -3.31 1.00 2.77
C PHE A 57 -3.10 -0.37 3.41
N GLY A 58 -2.12 -0.50 4.32
CA GLY A 58 -1.87 -1.73 5.06
C GLY A 58 -3.08 -2.15 5.89
N TYR A 59 -3.76 -1.20 6.52
CA TYR A 59 -5.03 -1.45 7.22
C TYR A 59 -6.12 -2.01 6.30
N LEU A 60 -6.33 -1.39 5.13
CA LEU A 60 -7.33 -1.83 4.16
C LEU A 60 -7.03 -3.23 3.62
N VAL A 61 -5.77 -3.50 3.28
CA VAL A 61 -5.33 -4.84 2.83
C VAL A 61 -5.57 -5.87 3.93
N GLY A 62 -5.18 -5.57 5.17
CA GLY A 62 -5.42 -6.44 6.33
C GLY A 62 -6.91 -6.75 6.52
N ARG A 63 -7.77 -5.73 6.42
CA ARG A 63 -9.23 -5.89 6.50
C ARG A 63 -9.81 -6.77 5.39
N VAL A 64 -9.38 -6.57 4.15
CA VAL A 64 -9.82 -7.39 3.01
C VAL A 64 -9.41 -8.85 3.19
N LEU A 65 -8.19 -9.09 3.66
CA LEU A 65 -7.70 -10.43 3.96
C LEU A 65 -8.48 -11.08 5.11
N GLU A 66 -8.76 -10.34 6.20
CA GLU A 66 -9.55 -10.85 7.32
C GLU A 66 -10.95 -11.29 6.89
N VAL A 67 -11.64 -10.47 6.09
CA VAL A 67 -12.98 -10.79 5.56
C VAL A 67 -12.94 -11.99 4.62
N SER A 68 -11.89 -12.10 3.79
CA SER A 68 -11.68 -13.22 2.87
C SER A 68 -11.39 -14.53 3.60
N LEU A 69 -10.68 -14.48 4.74
CA LEU A 69 -10.32 -15.65 5.54
C LEU A 69 -11.44 -16.12 6.50
N ARG A 70 -12.35 -15.23 6.91
CA ARG A 70 -13.52 -15.59 7.73
C ARG A 70 -14.67 -16.24 6.93
N LYS A 71 -14.62 -16.19 5.60
CA LYS A 71 -15.57 -16.87 4.68
C LYS A 71 -15.03 -18.22 4.22
#